data_AF-A0A355G733-F1
#
_entry.id   AF-A0A355G733-F1
#
_cell.length_a   1.000
_cell.length_b   1.000
_cell.length_c   1.000
_cell.angle_alpha   90.00
_cell.angle_beta   90.00
_cell.angle_gamma   90.00
#
_symmetry.space_group_name_H-M   'P 1'
#
loop_
_entity.id
_entity.type
_entity.pdbx_description
1 polymer ?
#
loop_
_entity_poly.entity_id
_entity_poly.type
_entity_poly.pdbx_seq_one_letter_code
_entity_poly.pdbx_strand_id
1 'polypeptide(L)'
;MDDLQFLNAFENCTLPFADWTHRAHLRVAYLYASKFDLQTATEKMRAGIKAYNKATNTPEELERGYHETITVAFMHLVPATL
;
A
#
# COMPACT_ATOMS: atom_id res chain seq x y z
N MET A 1 -6.47 6.97 14.09
CA MET A 1 -7.21 6.03 13.22
C MET A 1 -6.65 4.63 13.48
N ASP A 2 -7.52 3.68 13.85
CA ASP A 2 -7.11 2.28 14.02
C ASP A 2 -6.76 1.60 12.68
N ASP A 3 -6.33 0.34 12.72
CA ASP A 3 -5.87 -0.38 11.53
C ASP A 3 -6.98 -0.66 10.52
N LEU A 4 -8.20 -0.95 10.99
CA LEU A 4 -9.33 -1.22 10.11
C LEU A 4 -9.79 0.05 9.40
N GLN A 5 -9.93 1.14 10.14
CA GLN A 5 -10.25 2.45 9.59
C GLN A 5 -9.19 2.92 8.58
N PHE A 6 -7.91 2.70 8.89
CA PHE A 6 -6.80 3.06 8.00
C PHE A 6 -6.80 2.26 6.71
N LEU A 7 -6.95 0.93 6.80
CA LEU A 7 -6.98 0.09 5.61
C LEU A 7 -8.19 0.43 4.73
N ASN A 8 -9.35 0.65 5.34
CA ASN A 8 -10.55 1.09 4.62
C ASN A 8 -10.35 2.45 3.94
N ALA A 9 -9.70 3.42 4.60
CA ALA A 9 -9.44 4.72 4.00
C ALA A 9 -8.49 4.62 2.80
N PHE A 10 -7.48 3.75 2.88
CA PHE A 10 -6.60 3.45 1.75
C PHE A 10 -7.35 2.75 0.61
N GLU A 11 -8.08 1.66 0.89
CA GLU A 11 -8.80 0.87 -0.12
C GLU A 11 -9.89 1.69 -0.83
N ASN A 12 -10.51 2.66 -0.13
CA ASN A 12 -11.50 3.58 -0.70
C ASN A 12 -10.90 4.88 -1.26
N CYS A 13 -9.57 5.02 -1.28
CA CYS A 13 -8.88 6.21 -1.79
C CYS A 13 -9.29 7.52 -1.08
N THR A 14 -9.64 7.45 0.20
CA THR A 14 -10.03 8.60 1.03
C THR A 14 -8.97 8.99 2.06
N LEU A 15 -7.90 8.19 2.20
CA LEU A 15 -6.76 8.54 3.04
C LEU A 15 -6.11 9.85 2.53
N PRO A 16 -5.87 10.85 3.39
CA PRO A 16 -5.19 12.08 2.98
C PRO A 16 -3.80 11.80 2.37
N PHE A 17 -3.43 12.52 1.31
CA PHE A 17 -2.14 12.32 0.65
C PHE A 17 -0.94 12.49 1.60
N ALA A 18 -1.02 13.44 2.54
CA ALA A 18 0.01 13.66 3.56
C ALA A 18 0.24 12.43 4.46
N ASP A 19 -0.76 11.56 4.60
CA ASP A 19 -0.68 10.33 5.38
C ASP A 19 -0.19 9.14 4.54
N TRP A 20 -0.18 9.24 3.21
CA TRP A 20 0.26 8.18 2.29
C TRP A 20 1.80 8.12 2.14
N THR A 21 2.47 7.87 3.27
CA THR A 21 3.94 7.81 3.40
C THR A 21 4.51 6.40 3.22
N HIS A 22 5.84 6.22 3.13
CA HIS A 22 6.45 4.88 3.17
C HIS A 22 6.06 4.07 4.41
N ARG A 23 5.87 4.72 5.57
CA ARG A 23 5.35 4.07 6.78
C ARG A 23 3.94 3.54 6.58
N ALA A 24 3.10 4.28 5.86
CA ALA A 24 1.75 3.83 5.50
C ALA A 24 1.79 2.60 4.57
N HIS A 25 2.72 2.56 3.61
CA HIS A 25 2.92 1.39 2.75
C HIS A 25 3.27 0.14 3.56
N LEU A 26 4.20 0.25 4.52
CA LEU A 26 4.57 -0.86 5.42
C LEU A 26 3.39 -1.31 6.29
N ARG A 27 2.56 -0.38 6.77
CA ARG A 27 1.35 -0.71 7.54
C ARG A 27 0.33 -1.47 6.67
N VAL A 28 0.10 -1.06 5.43
CA VAL A 28 -0.77 -1.80 4.50
C VAL A 28 -0.19 -3.19 4.21
N ALA A 29 1.12 -3.29 3.97
CA ALA A 29 1.79 -4.57 3.74
C ALA A 29 1.61 -5.54 4.93
N TYR A 30 1.81 -5.05 6.15
CA TYR A 30 1.56 -5.81 7.38
C TYR A 30 0.11 -6.32 7.44
N LEU A 31 -0.85 -5.42 7.23
CA LEU A 31 -2.27 -5.74 7.32
C LEU A 31 -2.73 -6.73 6.25
N TYR A 32 -2.23 -6.62 5.02
CA TYR A 32 -2.51 -7.61 3.97
C TYR A 32 -1.82 -8.95 4.24
N ALA A 33 -0.56 -8.95 4.67
CA ALA A 33 0.16 -10.17 5.00
C ALA A 33 -0.46 -10.95 6.16
N SER A 34 -1.07 -10.25 7.12
CA SER A 34 -1.79 -10.89 8.24
C SER A 34 -3.10 -11.59 7.82
N LYS A 35 -3.60 -11.35 6.60
CA LYS A 35 -4.93 -11.80 6.14
C LYS A 35 -4.90 -12.69 4.90
N PHE A 36 -3.85 -12.57 4.08
CA PHE A 36 -3.78 -13.20 2.76
C PHE A 36 -2.41 -13.87 2.57
N ASP A 37 -2.35 -14.83 1.65
CA ASP A 37 -1.07 -15.35 1.18
C ASP A 37 -0.26 -14.26 0.45
N LEU A 38 1.05 -14.47 0.30
CA LEU A 38 1.97 -13.48 -0.27
C LEU A 38 1.56 -13.03 -1.68
N GLN A 39 1.09 -13.94 -2.53
CA GLN A 39 0.71 -13.60 -3.90
C GLN A 39 -0.52 -12.68 -3.87
N THR A 40 -1.59 -13.08 -3.20
CA THR A 40 -2.82 -12.31 -3.06
C THR A 40 -2.58 -10.96 -2.40
N ALA A 41 -1.78 -10.92 -1.33
CA ALA A 41 -1.43 -9.68 -0.62
C ALA A 41 -0.67 -8.71 -1.53
N THR A 42 0.27 -9.22 -2.33
CA THR A 42 1.05 -8.40 -3.27
C THR A 42 0.15 -7.85 -4.36
N GLU A 43 -0.70 -8.67 -4.97
CA GLU A 43 -1.66 -8.23 -5.99
C GLU A 43 -2.61 -7.13 -5.46
N LYS A 44 -3.12 -7.29 -4.23
CA LYS A 44 -3.94 -6.26 -3.57
C LYS A 44 -3.17 -4.96 -3.33
N MET A 45 -1.89 -5.03 -2.93
CA MET A 45 -1.05 -3.85 -2.77
C MET A 45 -0.86 -3.12 -4.10
N ARG A 46 -0.50 -3.84 -5.17
CA ARG A 46 -0.33 -3.25 -6.52
C ARG A 46 -1.60 -2.53 -6.98
N ALA A 47 -2.75 -3.20 -6.86
CA ALA A 47 -4.03 -2.66 -7.27
C ALA A 47 -4.41 -1.42 -6.44
N GLY A 48 -4.23 -1.50 -5.11
CA GLY A 48 -4.54 -0.41 -4.18
C GLY A 48 -3.71 0.85 -4.45
N ILE A 49 -2.39 0.73 -4.63
CA ILE A 49 -1.52 1.89 -4.90
C ILE A 49 -1.90 2.55 -6.22
N LYS A 50 -2.15 1.76 -7.27
CA LYS A 50 -2.55 2.30 -8.58
C LYS A 50 -3.91 2.99 -8.53
N ALA A 51 -4.88 2.41 -7.81
CA ALA A 51 -6.18 3.03 -7.60
C ALA A 51 -6.07 4.35 -6.81
N TYR A 52 -5.29 4.33 -5.73
CA TYR A 52 -5.04 5.49 -4.89
C TYR A 52 -4.39 6.63 -5.69
N ASN A 53 -3.30 6.35 -6.40
CA ASN A 53 -2.60 7.33 -7.22
C ASN A 53 -3.51 7.95 -8.29
N LYS A 54 -4.36 7.14 -8.93
CA LYS A 54 -5.35 7.63 -9.90
C LYS A 54 -6.38 8.56 -9.24
N ALA A 55 -6.89 8.20 -8.06
CA ALA A 55 -7.90 8.97 -7.35
C ALA A 55 -7.34 10.30 -6.80
N THR A 56 -6.07 10.33 -6.40
CA THR A 56 -5.41 11.53 -5.84
C THR A 56 -4.67 12.37 -6.89
N ASN A 57 -4.76 12.01 -8.17
CA ASN A 57 -4.01 12.62 -9.27
C ASN A 57 -2.50 12.67 -9.01
N THR A 58 -1.95 11.63 -8.37
CA THR A 58 -0.51 11.51 -8.14
C THR A 58 0.21 11.37 -9.49
N PRO A 59 1.17 12.25 -9.83
CA PRO A 59 1.94 12.12 -11.06
C PRO A 59 2.69 10.80 -11.12
N GLU A 60 2.72 10.19 -12.30
CA GLU A 60 3.58 9.04 -12.60
C GLU A 60 4.94 9.58 -13.08
N GLU A 61 5.87 9.73 -12.14
CA GLU A 61 7.20 10.30 -12.36
C GLU A 61 8.27 9.38 -11.75
N LEU A 62 9.54 9.60 -12.06
CA LEU A 62 10.62 8.75 -11.53
C LEU A 62 10.62 8.69 -9.99
N GLU A 63 10.29 9.80 -9.33
CA GLU A 63 10.29 9.91 -7.87
C GLU A 63 8.88 9.84 -7.25
N ARG A 64 7.82 9.68 -8.07
CA ARG A 64 6.42 9.75 -7.60
C ARG A 64 5.53 8.71 -8.28
N GLY A 65 4.50 8.27 -7.58
CA GLY A 65 3.52 7.32 -8.14
C GLY A 65 3.80 5.89 -7.71
N TYR A 66 3.86 4.96 -8.67
CA TYR A 66 3.97 3.53 -8.39
C TYR A 66 5.35 2.99 -8.76
N HIS A 67 5.97 2.29 -7.82
CA HIS A 67 7.26 1.64 -8.02
C HIS A 67 7.14 0.14 -7.72
N GLU A 68 7.22 -0.69 -8.76
CA GLU A 68 7.08 -2.15 -8.65
C GLU A 68 8.09 -2.76 -7.68
N THR A 69 9.38 -2.43 -7.86
CA THR A 69 10.48 -3.05 -7.09
C THR A 69 10.34 -2.79 -5.59
N ILE A 70 10.09 -1.55 -5.17
CA ILE A 70 9.95 -1.24 -3.74
C ILE A 70 8.66 -1.83 -3.16
N THR A 71 7.57 -1.84 -3.94
CA THR A 71 6.30 -2.44 -3.52
C THR A 71 6.48 -3.92 -3.23
N VAL A 72 7.07 -4.67 -4.18
CA VAL A 72 7.35 -6.10 -4.01
C VAL A 72 8.34 -6.33 -2.87
N ALA A 73 9.40 -5.52 -2.76
CA ALA A 73 10.35 -5.64 -1.66
C ALA A 73 9.67 -5.52 -0.30
N PHE A 74 8.79 -4.53 -0.09
CA PHE A 74 8.04 -4.40 1.16
C PHE A 74 7.10 -5.58 1.41
N MET A 75 6.42 -6.08 0.37
CA MET A 75 5.54 -7.25 0.50
C MET A 75 6.29 -8.53 0.86
N HIS A 76 7.58 -8.65 0.54
CA HIS A 76 8.42 -9.79 0.95
C HIS A 76 9.09 -9.58 2.32
N LEU A 77 9.58 -8.36 2.60
CA LEU A 77 10.35 -8.07 3.81
C LEU A 77 9.46 -8.00 5.05
N VAL A 78 8.27 -7.41 4.96
CA VAL A 78 7.39 -7.27 6.11
C VAL A 78 6.98 -8.64 6.69
N PRO A 79 6.46 -9.60 5.90
CA PRO A 79 6.10 -10.92 6.42
C PRO A 79 7.27 -11.72 6.99
N ALA A 80 8.48 -11.52 6.45
CA ALA A 80 9.68 -12.21 6.92
C ALA A 80 10.15 -11.77 8.33
N THR A 81 9.54 -10.71 8.87
CA THR A 81 9.87 -10.14 10.19
C THR A 81 8.74 -10.27 11.22
N LEU A 82 7.69 -11.03 10.88
CA LEU A 82 6.54 -11.31 11.75
C LEU A 82 6.80 -12.45 12.73
#